data_AF-A0A950RJG1-F1
#
_entry.id   AF-A0A950RJG1-F1
#
_cell.length_a   1.000
_cell.length_b   1.000
_cell.length_c   1.000
_cell.angle_alpha   90.00
_cell.angle_beta   90.00
_cell.angle_gamma   90.00
#
_symmetry.space_group_name_H-M   'P 1'
#
loop_
_entity.id
_entity.type
_entity.pdbx_description
1 polymer ?
#
loop_
_entity_poly.entity_id
_entity_poly.type
_entity_poly.pdbx_seq_one_letter_code
_entity_poly.pdbx_strand_id
1 'polypeptide(L)'
;MSPLRARMIEDMSLAGLAGGTQKIYAQAVYRLTAHYRRAPDQLSEDEVRRYLLDLRERGVARGTFKTSQYGLQFFYRHTLGQDWGLFGGKKDRLAAAEAAA
;
A
#
# COMPACT_ATOMS: atom_id res chain seq x y z
N MET A 1 19.95 1.47 1.61
CA MET A 1 18.65 1.10 0.99
C MET A 1 18.22 -0.21 1.61
N SER A 2 17.00 -0.33 2.15
CA SER A 2 16.57 -1.60 2.77
C SER A 2 16.30 -2.68 1.71
N PRO A 3 16.49 -3.98 2.03
CA PRO A 3 16.21 -5.07 1.09
C PRO A 3 14.77 -5.04 0.56
N LEU A 4 13.82 -4.75 1.44
CA LEU A 4 12.40 -4.69 1.10
C LEU A 4 12.06 -3.53 0.16
N ARG A 5 12.75 -2.39 0.29
CA ARG A 5 12.61 -1.27 -0.65
C ARG A 5 13.23 -1.58 -2.01
N ALA A 6 14.35 -2.30 -2.05
CA ALA A 6 14.96 -2.75 -3.31
C ALA A 6 14.01 -3.70 -4.04
N ARG A 7 13.44 -4.68 -3.32
CA ARG A 7 12.47 -5.61 -3.88
C ARG A 7 11.26 -4.91 -4.48
N MET A 8 10.65 -3.97 -3.76
CA MET A 8 9.52 -3.19 -4.28
C MET A 8 9.87 -2.45 -5.57
N ILE A 9 11.10 -1.90 -5.69
CA ILE A 9 11.53 -1.19 -6.91
C ILE A 9 11.70 -2.16 -8.08
N GLU A 10 12.27 -3.34 -7.84
CA GLU A 10 12.36 -4.41 -8.83
C GLU A 10 10.97 -4.84 -9.31
N ASP A 11 10.05 -5.11 -8.37
CA ASP A 11 8.68 -5.51 -8.68
C ASP A 11 7.95 -4.43 -9.52
N MET A 12 8.10 -3.15 -9.18
CA MET A 12 7.52 -2.05 -9.95
C MET A 12 8.15 -1.92 -11.34
N SER A 13 9.44 -2.23 -11.48
CA SER A 13 10.14 -2.22 -12.76
C SER A 13 9.66 -3.37 -13.65
N LEU A 14 9.47 -4.56 -13.09
CA LEU A 14 8.87 -5.71 -13.78
C LEU A 14 7.42 -5.44 -14.22
N ALA A 15 6.67 -4.67 -13.41
CA ALA A 15 5.32 -4.23 -13.76
C ALA A 15 5.28 -3.05 -14.75
N GLY A 16 6.44 -2.55 -15.22
CA GLY A 16 6.52 -1.48 -16.23
C GLY A 16 6.20 -0.07 -15.72
N LEU A 17 6.27 0.17 -14.41
CA LEU A 17 5.99 1.50 -13.85
C LEU A 17 7.14 2.47 -14.14
N ALA A 18 6.80 3.67 -14.61
CA ALA A 18 7.77 4.74 -14.81
C ALA A 18 8.49 5.14 -13.50
N GLY A 19 9.77 5.52 -13.59
CA GLY A 19 10.59 5.84 -12.41
C GLY A 19 10.02 6.94 -11.51
N GLY A 20 9.28 7.91 -12.07
CA GLY A 20 8.54 8.90 -11.28
C GLY A 20 7.47 8.28 -10.38
N THR A 21 6.67 7.35 -10.93
CA THR A 21 5.67 6.59 -10.18
C THR A 21 6.32 5.71 -9.12
N GLN A 22 7.43 5.03 -9.46
CA GLN A 22 8.17 4.20 -8.52
C GLN A 22 8.60 5.00 -7.28
N LYS A 23 9.16 6.20 -7.50
CA LYS A 23 9.58 7.09 -6.41
C LYS A 23 8.40 7.49 -5.53
N ILE A 24 7.26 7.84 -6.13
CA ILE A 24 6.05 8.23 -5.40
C ILE A 24 5.51 7.06 -4.56
N TYR A 25 5.47 5.84 -5.10
CA TYR A 25 4.97 4.67 -4.40
C TYR A 25 5.89 4.26 -3.25
N ALA A 26 7.21 4.24 -3.48
CA ALA A 26 8.18 4.01 -2.41
C ALA A 26 8.09 5.07 -1.30
N GLN A 27 7.81 6.33 -1.66
CA GLN A 27 7.59 7.40 -0.68
C GLN A 27 6.31 7.19 0.13
N ALA A 28 5.24 6.65 -0.47
CA ALA A 28 4.01 6.32 0.24
C ALA A 28 4.26 5.29 1.36
N VAL A 29 4.97 4.20 1.04
CA VAL A 29 5.36 3.18 2.03
C VAL A 29 6.25 3.79 3.11
N TYR A 30 7.22 4.63 2.74
CA TYR A 30 8.05 5.33 3.71
C TYR A 30 7.22 6.18 4.69
N ARG A 31 6.23 6.95 4.20
CA ARG A 31 5.36 7.77 5.07
C ARG A 31 4.53 6.93 6.04
N LEU A 32 4.04 5.77 5.61
CA LEU A 32 3.36 4.82 6.48
C LEU A 32 4.31 4.30 7.59
N THR A 33 5.52 3.88 7.23
CA THR A 33 6.52 3.41 8.21
C THR A 33 6.91 4.51 9.20
N ALA A 34 7.02 5.76 8.73
CA ALA A 34 7.32 6.90 9.58
C ALA A 34 6.17 7.22 10.56
N HIS A 35 4.92 7.01 10.15
CA HIS A 35 3.75 7.20 11.00
C HIS A 35 3.71 6.18 12.15
N TYR A 36 3.94 4.90 11.86
CA TYR A 36 3.90 3.84 12.88
C TYR A 36 5.24 3.52 13.55
N ARG A 37 6.35 4.08 13.05
CA ARG A 37 7.74 3.79 13.47
C ARG A 37 8.03 2.29 13.53
N ARG A 38 7.44 1.53 12.61
CA ARG A 38 7.58 0.08 12.47
C ARG A 38 7.83 -0.29 11.02
N ALA A 39 8.44 -1.45 10.82
CA ALA A 39 8.68 -1.96 9.48
C ALA A 39 7.33 -2.22 8.76
N PRO A 40 7.23 -1.94 7.46
CA PRO A 40 5.94 -1.94 6.77
C PRO A 40 5.34 -3.35 6.65
N ASP A 41 6.18 -4.38 6.70
CA ASP A 41 5.84 -5.81 6.75
C ASP A 41 5.28 -6.27 8.11
N GLN A 42 5.43 -5.46 9.16
CA GLN A 42 4.89 -5.74 10.49
C GLN A 42 3.53 -5.09 10.75
N LEU A 43 3.00 -4.34 9.77
CA LEU A 43 1.73 -3.65 9.90
C LEU A 43 0.58 -4.53 9.43
N SER A 44 -0.51 -4.52 10.18
CA SER A 44 -1.76 -5.21 9.87
C SER A 44 -2.63 -4.44 8.88
N GLU A 45 -3.57 -5.13 8.23
CA GLU A 45 -4.55 -4.50 7.32
C GLU A 45 -5.31 -3.35 8.02
N ASP A 46 -5.71 -3.53 9.28
CA ASP A 46 -6.44 -2.52 10.05
C ASP A 46 -5.61 -1.28 10.38
N GLU A 47 -4.30 -1.43 10.58
CA GLU A 47 -3.40 -0.30 10.76
C GLU A 47 -3.27 0.49 9.46
N VAL A 48 -3.10 -0.20 8.33
CA VAL A 48 -3.00 0.47 7.02
C VAL A 48 -4.32 1.14 6.65
N ARG A 49 -5.46 0.52 6.97
CA ARG A 49 -6.79 1.11 6.83
C ARG A 49 -6.91 2.39 7.65
N ARG A 50 -6.56 2.34 8.94
CA ARG A 50 -6.59 3.52 9.83
C ARG A 50 -5.71 4.65 9.32
N TYR A 51 -4.51 4.34 8.84
CA TYR A 51 -3.62 5.32 8.24
C TYR A 51 -4.22 6.00 7.00
N LEU A 52 -4.86 5.23 6.10
CA LEU A 52 -5.52 5.80 4.93
C LEU A 52 -6.72 6.68 5.34
N LEU A 53 -7.47 6.31 6.37
CA LEU A 53 -8.54 7.15 6.92
C LEU A 53 -7.99 8.47 7.50
N ASP A 54 -6.92 8.42 8.31
CA ASP A 54 -6.24 9.62 8.83
C ASP A 54 -5.81 10.57 7.71
N LEU A 55 -5.18 10.03 6.65
CA LEU A 55 -4.79 10.85 5.50
C LEU A 55 -5.98 11.56 4.85
N ARG A 56 -7.14 10.89 4.81
CA ARG A 56 -8.35 11.46 4.21
C ARG A 56 -8.97 12.52 5.11
N GLU A 57 -9.01 12.29 6.42
CA GLU A 57 -9.53 13.24 7.42
C GLU A 57 -8.67 14.50 7.50
N ARG A 58 -7.35 14.37 7.33
CA ARG A 58 -6.40 15.50 7.25
C ARG A 58 -6.53 16.34 5.98
N GLY A 59 -7.41 15.97 5.06
CA GLY A 59 -7.72 16.76 3.88
C GLY A 59 -6.58 16.80 2.85
N VAL A 60 -5.74 15.76 2.77
CA VAL A 60 -4.68 15.72 1.74
C VAL A 60 -5.29 15.80 0.34
N ALA A 61 -4.57 16.43 -0.59
CA ALA A 61 -5.02 16.56 -1.97
C ALA A 61 -5.37 15.18 -2.57
N ARG A 62 -6.46 15.12 -3.36
CA ARG A 62 -6.98 13.87 -3.94
C ARG A 62 -5.91 13.06 -4.69
N GLY A 63 -5.05 13.74 -5.45
CA GLY A 63 -3.93 13.11 -6.14
C GLY A 63 -2.94 12.45 -5.19
N THR A 64 -2.57 13.14 -4.11
CA THR A 64 -1.68 12.63 -3.06
C THR A 64 -2.30 11.43 -2.32
N PHE A 65 -3.60 11.48 -2.04
CA PHE A 65 -4.31 10.33 -1.46
C PHE A 65 -4.26 9.12 -2.38
N LYS A 66 -4.61 9.29 -3.66
CA LYS A 66 -4.60 8.19 -4.64
C LYS A 66 -3.23 7.58 -4.81
N THR A 67 -2.18 8.39 -4.96
CA THR A 67 -0.82 7.85 -5.10
C THR A 67 -0.35 7.13 -3.84
N SER A 68 -0.76 7.61 -2.66
CA SER A 68 -0.51 6.90 -1.40
C SER A 68 -1.23 5.56 -1.37
N GLN A 69 -2.53 5.53 -1.68
CA GLN A 69 -3.34 4.32 -1.73
C GLN A 69 -2.77 3.27 -2.70
N TYR A 70 -2.46 3.67 -3.94
CA TYR A 70 -1.92 2.74 -4.94
C TYR A 70 -0.50 2.26 -4.59
N GLY A 71 0.33 3.12 -3.99
CA GLY A 71 1.66 2.73 -3.53
C GLY A 71 1.60 1.68 -2.42
N LEU A 72 0.69 1.84 -1.45
CA LEU A 72 0.48 0.85 -0.39
C LEU A 72 -0.14 -0.43 -0.94
N GLN A 73 -1.14 -0.32 -1.82
CA GLN A 73 -1.73 -1.47 -2.49
C GLN A 73 -0.68 -2.28 -3.23
N PHE A 74 0.17 -1.62 -4.02
CA PHE A 74 1.21 -2.30 -4.78
C PHE A 74 2.16 -3.05 -3.85
N PHE A 75 2.63 -2.36 -2.80
CA PHE A 75 3.54 -2.94 -1.83
C PHE A 75 2.96 -4.19 -1.15
N TYR A 76 1.77 -4.09 -0.56
CA TYR A 76 1.19 -5.21 0.18
C TYR A 76 0.79 -6.37 -0.75
N ARG A 77 0.19 -6.07 -1.90
CA ARG A 77 -0.30 -7.09 -2.83
C ARG A 77 0.82 -7.75 -3.65
N HIS A 78 1.72 -6.96 -4.25
CA HIS A 78 2.70 -7.47 -5.21
C HIS A 78 4.05 -7.75 -4.57
N THR A 79 4.50 -6.95 -3.60
CA THR A 79 5.80 -7.14 -2.95
C THR A 79 5.72 -8.10 -1.76
N LEU A 80 4.67 -8.00 -0.93
CA LEU A 80 4.48 -8.89 0.22
C LEU A 80 3.55 -10.08 -0.05
N GLY A 81 2.82 -10.09 -1.17
CA GLY A 81 1.89 -11.17 -1.50
C GLY A 81 0.68 -11.25 -0.56
N GLN A 82 0.32 -10.16 0.12
CA GLN A 82 -0.81 -10.11 1.03
C GLN A 82 -2.09 -9.73 0.27
N ASP A 83 -3.07 -10.63 0.32
CA ASP A 83 -4.38 -10.44 -0.31
C ASP A 83 -5.36 -9.81 0.67
N TRP A 84 -5.19 -8.50 0.89
CA TRP A 84 -6.03 -7.73 1.82
C TRP A 84 -7.30 -7.22 1.15
N GLY A 85 -8.44 -7.44 1.82
CA GLY A 85 -9.74 -6.93 1.39
C GLY A 85 -9.81 -5.40 1.30
N LEU A 86 -8.92 -4.70 2.03
CA LEU A 86 -8.73 -3.24 2.00
C LEU A 86 -8.53 -2.68 0.58
N PHE A 87 -7.74 -3.38 -0.24
CA PHE A 87 -7.37 -2.92 -1.57
C PHE A 87 -8.19 -3.57 -2.69
N GLY A 88 -9.12 -4.46 -2.32
CA GLY A 88 -9.92 -5.24 -3.24
C GLY A 88 -11.00 -4.44 -3.98
N GLY A 89 -11.26 -4.85 -5.22
CA GLY A 89 -12.43 -4.40 -5.99
C GLY A 89 -13.72 -5.06 -5.48
N LYS A 90 -14.89 -4.69 -6.03
CA LYS A 90 -16.18 -5.31 -5.68
C LYS A 90 -16.16 -6.85 -5.69
N LYS A 91 -15.30 -7.46 -6.51
CA LYS A 91 -15.13 -8.91 -6.64
C LYS A 91 -14.38 -9.53 -5.45
N ASP A 92 -13.34 -8.88 -4.95
CA ASP A 92 -12.52 -9.37 -3.83
C ASP A 92 -13.27 -9.26 -2.49
N ARG A 93 -14.17 -8.26 -2.37
CA ARG A 93 -14.98 -8.04 -1.17
C ARG A 93 -16.08 -9.09 -0.98
N LEU A 94 -16.54 -9.73 -2.07
CA LEU A 94 -17.50 -10.84 -2.01
C LEU A 94 -16.79 -12.13 -1.54
N ALA A 95 -15.62 -12.42 -2.10
CA ALA A 95 -14.82 -13.60 -1.74
C ALA A 95 -14.33 -13.55 -0.27
N ALA A 96 -13.92 -12.38 0.21
CA ALA A 96 -13.52 -12.22 1.62
C ALA A 96 -14.70 -12.36 2.60
N ALA A 97 -15.93 -12.01 2.19
CA ALA A 97 -17.13 -12.21 3.01
C ALA A 97 -17.58 -13.67 3.03
N GLU A 98 -17.41 -14.40 1.92
CA GLU A 98 -17.70 -15.84 1.83
C GLU A 98 -16.69 -16.70 2.61
N ALA A 99 -15.42 -16.30 2.67
CA ALA A 99 -14.39 -17.03 3.42
C ALA A 99 -14.45 -16.82 4.95
N ALA A 100 -15.18 -15.80 5.40
CA ALA A 100 -15.35 -15.47 6.82
C ALA A 100 -16.68 -15.97 7.42
N ALA A 101 -17.49 -16.72 6.63
CA ALA A 101 -18.74 -17.34 7.01
C ALA A 101 -18.59 -18.87 7.12
#